data_AF-A0A9D3C0Q2-F1
#
_entry.id   AF-A0A9D3C0Q2-F1
#
_cell.length_a   1.000
_cell.length_b   1.000
_cell.length_c   1.000
_cell.angle_alpha   90.00
_cell.angle_beta   90.00
_cell.angle_gamma   90.00
#
_symmetry.space_group_name_H-M   'P 1'
#
loop_
_entity.id
_entity.type
_entity.pdbx_description
1 polymer ?
#
loop_
_entity_poly.entity_id
_entity_poly.type
_entity_poly.pdbx_seq_one_letter_code
_entity_poly.pdbx_strand_id
1 'polypeptide(L)'
;MEFDLNDKGEIDMMGLKRMLEKLGLTKTHLELKKMMSEVAGGPSKYSISYNDFLNMMLGKRNAILKLILMFEGMGKEQEQRSTGPPSRKTFSDLP
;
A
#
# COMPACT_ATOMS: atom_id res chain seq x y z
N MET A 1 -5.23 8.66 -4.34
CA MET A 1 -4.17 9.35 -5.10
C MET A 1 -2.86 9.51 -4.34
N GLU A 2 -2.76 9.22 -3.04
CA GLU A 2 -1.52 9.50 -2.26
C GLU A 2 -0.22 8.94 -2.87
N PHE A 3 -0.30 7.78 -3.54
CA PHE A 3 0.83 7.11 -4.20
C PHE A 3 0.71 7.05 -5.73
N ASP A 4 -0.33 7.67 -6.28
CA ASP A 4 -0.53 7.83 -7.74
C ASP A 4 -0.15 9.27 -8.08
N LEU A 5 1.13 9.49 -8.39
CA LEU A 5 1.70 10.83 -8.56
C LEU A 5 1.47 11.41 -9.96
N ASN A 6 1.01 10.58 -10.88
CA ASN A 6 0.83 10.92 -12.30
C ASN A 6 -0.63 10.83 -12.75
N ASP A 7 -1.57 10.60 -11.80
CA ASP A 7 -3.01 10.50 -11.98
C ASP A 7 -3.46 9.47 -13.04
N LYS A 8 -2.71 8.36 -13.18
CA LYS A 8 -3.03 7.28 -14.14
C LYS A 8 -3.78 6.12 -13.50
N GLY A 9 -4.01 6.14 -12.19
CA GLY A 9 -4.62 5.04 -11.46
C GLY A 9 -3.69 3.84 -11.26
N GLU A 10 -2.38 4.05 -11.41
CA GLU A 10 -1.34 3.04 -11.26
C GLU A 10 -0.23 3.53 -10.33
N ILE A 11 0.45 2.61 -9.64
CA ILE A 11 1.60 2.95 -8.82
C ILE A 11 2.85 2.83 -9.70
N ASP A 12 3.43 3.97 -10.06
CA ASP A 12 4.73 4.01 -10.71
C ASP A 12 5.88 3.87 -9.69
N MET A 13 7.11 3.89 -10.18
CA MET A 13 8.29 3.71 -9.34
C MET A 13 8.42 4.77 -8.24
N MET A 14 8.02 6.01 -8.54
CA MET A 14 8.09 7.11 -7.58
C MET A 14 6.99 6.98 -6.53
N GLY A 15 5.80 6.55 -6.93
CA GLY A 15 4.72 6.16 -6.03
C GLY A 15 5.15 5.06 -5.06
N LEU A 16 5.77 3.99 -5.57
CA LEU A 16 6.28 2.89 -4.75
C LEU A 16 7.40 3.36 -3.80
N LYS A 17 8.33 4.18 -4.30
CA LYS A 17 9.41 4.75 -3.48
C LYS A 17 8.83 5.55 -2.31
N ARG A 18 7.91 6.48 -2.58
CA ARG A 18 7.26 7.32 -1.56
C ARG A 18 6.50 6.49 -0.54
N MET A 19 5.82 5.43 -0.99
CA MET A 19 5.15 4.48 -0.11
C MET A 19 6.14 3.88 0.89
N LEU A 20 7.21 3.25 0.39
CA LEU A 20 8.18 2.58 1.25
C LEU A 20 8.94 3.53 2.18
N GLU A 21 9.28 4.74 1.72
CA GLU A 21 9.88 5.77 2.56
C GLU A 21 8.96 6.16 3.73
N LYS A 22 7.65 6.28 3.49
CA LYS A 22 6.65 6.52 4.55
C LYS A 22 6.57 5.36 5.55
N LEU A 23 6.95 4.15 5.14
CA LEU A 23 7.05 2.98 6.03
C LEU A 23 8.38 2.90 6.77
N GLY A 24 9.30 3.86 6.57
CA GLY A 24 10.66 3.81 7.12
C GLY A 24 11.58 2.84 6.36
N LEU A 25 11.20 2.43 5.15
CA LEU A 25 11.95 1.46 4.34
C LEU A 25 12.58 2.16 3.12
N THR A 26 13.85 2.51 3.21
CA THR A 26 14.61 2.95 2.04
C THR A 26 14.94 1.75 1.15
N LYS A 27 14.81 1.92 -0.17
CA LYS A 27 15.18 0.92 -1.18
C LYS A 27 15.95 1.57 -2.32
N THR A 28 16.91 0.83 -2.86
CA THR A 28 17.63 1.20 -4.08
C THR A 28 16.71 1.13 -5.30
N HIS A 29 17.06 1.83 -6.36
CA HIS A 29 16.32 1.81 -7.62
C HIS A 29 16.19 0.38 -8.21
N LEU A 30 17.22 -0.46 -8.04
CA LEU A 30 17.20 -1.86 -8.50
C LEU A 30 16.21 -2.71 -7.71
N GLU A 31 16.14 -2.54 -6.38
CA GLU A 31 15.16 -3.24 -5.54
C GLU A 31 13.73 -2.85 -5.90
N LEU A 32 13.48 -1.54 -6.11
CA LEU A 32 12.18 -1.06 -6.58
C LEU A 32 11.78 -1.70 -7.91
N LYS A 33 12.68 -1.73 -8.90
CA LYS A 33 12.43 -2.41 -10.19
C LYS A 33 12.07 -3.88 -10.02
N LYS A 34 12.80 -4.60 -9.15
CA LYS A 34 12.54 -6.02 -8.88
C LYS A 34 11.16 -6.23 -8.24
N MET A 35 10.81 -5.43 -7.24
CA MET A 35 9.50 -5.50 -6.58
C MET A 35 8.35 -5.21 -7.55
N MET A 36 8.49 -4.20 -8.42
CA MET A 36 7.47 -3.89 -9.43
C MET A 36 7.31 -5.03 -10.44
N SER A 37 8.43 -5.56 -10.94
CA SER A 37 8.41 -6.66 -11.92
C SER A 37 7.78 -7.94 -11.34
N GLU A 38 8.04 -8.21 -10.06
CA GLU A 38 7.46 -9.34 -9.32
C GLU A 38 5.93 -9.23 -9.23
N VAL A 39 5.41 -8.02 -8.93
CA VAL A 39 3.97 -7.77 -8.78
C VAL A 39 3.25 -7.71 -10.12
N ALA A 40 3.81 -6.98 -11.09
CA ALA A 40 3.20 -6.77 -12.39
C ALA A 40 3.30 -8.00 -13.32
N GLY A 41 4.10 -9.00 -12.93
CA GLY A 41 4.21 -10.28 -13.63
C GLY A 41 5.09 -10.23 -14.88
N GLY A 42 6.08 -9.33 -14.93
CA GLY A 42 7.02 -9.27 -16.04
C GLY A 42 8.09 -8.17 -15.91
N PRO A 43 9.27 -8.35 -16.53
CA PRO A 43 10.42 -7.43 -16.40
C PRO A 43 10.25 -6.09 -17.12
N SER A 44 9.27 -5.98 -18.04
CA SER A 44 9.01 -4.79 -18.85
C SER A 44 7.94 -3.86 -18.25
N LYS A 45 7.33 -4.25 -17.12
CA LYS A 45 6.29 -3.45 -16.49
C LYS A 45 6.89 -2.57 -15.39
N TYR A 46 6.70 -1.26 -15.55
CA TYR A 46 7.22 -0.23 -14.66
C TYR A 46 6.10 0.46 -13.86
N SER A 47 4.94 -0.17 -13.76
CA SER A 47 3.81 0.28 -12.96
C SER A 47 3.04 -0.91 -12.41
N ILE A 48 2.35 -0.69 -11.29
CA ILE A 48 1.46 -1.67 -10.66
C ILE A 48 0.05 -1.14 -10.83
N SER A 49 -0.76 -1.83 -11.64
CA SER A 49 -2.18 -1.51 -11.76
C SER A 49 -2.95 -1.94 -10.52
N TYR A 50 -4.17 -1.43 -10.36
CA TYR A 50 -5.08 -1.88 -9.30
C TYR A 50 -5.28 -3.42 -9.30
N ASN A 51 -5.41 -4.03 -10.48
CA ASN A 51 -5.57 -5.48 -10.61
C ASN A 51 -4.30 -6.24 -10.21
N ASP A 52 -3.11 -5.74 -10.58
CA ASP A 52 -1.84 -6.35 -10.15
C ASP A 52 -1.71 -6.30 -8.62
N PHE A 53 -2.09 -5.18 -8.01
CA PHE A 53 -2.10 -5.03 -6.56
C PHE A 53 -3.07 -6.00 -5.88
N LEU A 54 -4.30 -6.15 -6.38
CA LEU A 54 -5.26 -7.12 -5.84
C LEU A 54 -4.75 -8.56 -5.99
N ASN A 55 -4.21 -8.90 -7.15
CA ASN A 55 -3.63 -10.21 -7.41
C ASN A 55 -2.45 -10.51 -6.48
N MET A 56 -1.63 -9.52 -6.16
CA MET A 56 -0.56 -9.65 -5.18
C MET A 56 -1.14 -9.91 -3.77
N MET A 57 -2.08 -9.09 -3.32
CA MET A 57 -2.61 -9.16 -1.94
C MET A 57 -3.42 -10.44 -1.71
N LEU A 58 -4.30 -10.80 -2.64
CA LEU A 58 -5.25 -11.92 -2.51
C LEU A 58 -4.71 -13.23 -3.11
N GLY A 59 -3.70 -13.15 -3.97
CA GLY A 59 -3.11 -14.32 -4.62
C GLY A 59 -2.23 -15.16 -3.68
N LYS A 60 -1.91 -16.36 -4.14
CA LYS A 60 -1.05 -17.33 -3.40
C LYS A 60 0.44 -16.98 -3.41
N ARG A 61 0.87 -16.06 -4.28
CA ARG A 61 2.28 -15.65 -4.39
C ARG A 61 2.65 -14.69 -3.25
N ASN A 62 3.84 -14.88 -2.70
CA ASN A 62 4.39 -14.04 -1.63
C ASN A 62 5.40 -13.05 -2.22
N ALA A 63 4.91 -11.94 -2.76
CA ALA A 63 5.77 -10.86 -3.22
C ALA A 63 6.43 -10.15 -2.02
N ILE A 64 7.64 -9.61 -2.20
CA ILE A 64 8.32 -8.86 -1.13
C ILE A 64 7.46 -7.69 -0.66
N LEU A 65 6.82 -6.99 -1.61
CA LEU A 65 5.92 -5.86 -1.29
C LEU A 65 4.73 -6.31 -0.45
N LYS A 66 4.15 -7.49 -0.71
CA LYS A 66 3.06 -8.06 0.10
C LYS A 66 3.49 -8.27 1.54
N LEU A 67 4.67 -8.87 1.74
CA LEU A 67 5.21 -9.12 3.07
C LEU A 67 5.36 -7.79 3.81
N ILE A 68 6.03 -6.80 3.19
CA ILE A 68 6.20 -5.47 3.79
C ILE A 68 4.86 -4.89 4.25
N LEU A 69 3.84 -4.90 3.38
CA LEU A 69 2.52 -4.33 3.69
C LEU A 69 1.77 -5.11 4.77
N MET A 70 1.88 -6.45 4.78
CA MET A 70 1.25 -7.29 5.82
C MET A 70 1.91 -7.14 7.20
N PHE A 71 3.20 -6.79 7.23
CA PHE A 71 3.98 -6.64 8.46
C PHE A 71 4.16 -5.19 8.92
N GLU A 72 3.71 -4.19 8.15
CA GLU A 72 3.88 -2.75 8.42
C GLU A 72 3.29 -2.29 9.78
N GLY A 73 2.37 -3.07 10.34
CA GLY A 73 1.69 -2.80 11.62
C GLY A 73 2.00 -3.77 12.76
N MET A 74 2.78 -4.83 12.54
CA MET A 74 3.00 -5.86 13.58
C MET A 74 3.91 -5.40 14.74
N GLY A 75 4.46 -4.18 14.67
CA GLY A 75 5.22 -3.53 15.75
C GLY A 75 4.82 -2.09 16.04
N LYS A 76 3.78 -1.57 15.37
CA LYS A 76 3.16 -0.29 15.76
C LYS A 76 2.03 -0.68 16.70
N GLU A 77 2.03 -0.20 17.95
CA GLU A 77 0.84 -0.28 18.79
C GLU A 77 -0.33 0.20 17.93
N GLN A 78 -1.27 -0.70 17.71
CA GLN A 78 -2.47 -0.38 16.97
C GLN A 78 -3.13 0.72 17.81
N GLU A 79 -3.00 2.00 17.42
CA GLU A 79 -3.99 2.98 17.84
C GLU A 79 -5.30 2.33 17.42
N GLN A 80 -6.04 1.83 18.41
CA GLN A 80 -7.35 1.25 18.20
C GLN A 80 -8.17 2.34 17.53
N ARG A 81 -8.20 2.35 16.20
CA ARG A 81 -9.29 2.96 15.47
C ARG A 81 -10.48 2.18 15.98
N SER A 82 -11.26 2.80 16.85
CA SER A 82 -12.38 2.18 17.51
C SER A 82 -13.28 1.59 16.44
N THR A 83 -13.17 0.28 16.23
CA THR A 83 -14.11 -0.49 15.42
C THR A 83 -15.36 -0.68 16.27
N GLY A 84 -16.02 0.44 16.56
CA GLY A 84 -17.31 0.49 17.23
C GLY A 84 -18.36 0.98 16.23
N PRO A 85 -19.64 0.60 16.40
CA PRO A 85 -20.73 1.29 15.71
C PRO A 85 -20.61 2.80 15.98
N PRO A 86 -20.99 3.66 15.02
CA PRO A 86 -20.96 5.11 15.22
C PRO A 86 -21.71 5.49 16.51
N SER A 87 -21.14 6.41 17.29
CA SER A 87 -21.75 6.86 18.53
C SER A 87 -23.15 7.41 18.26
N ARG A 88 -24.10 7.04 19.13
CA ARG A 88 -25.48 7.53 19.02
C ARG A 88 -25.46 9.04 19.24
N LYS A 89 -25.90 9.80 18.24
CA LYS A 89 -26.12 11.24 18.39
C LYS A 89 -27.14 11.47 19.51
N THR A 90 -26.84 12.39 20.40
CA THR A 90 -27.71 12.80 21.51
C THR A 90 -28.26 14.20 21.24
N PHE A 91 -29.24 14.64 22.02
CA PHE A 91 -29.80 15.99 21.91
C PHE A 91 -28.76 17.10 22.12
N SER A 92 -27.63 16.77 22.75
CA SER A 92 -26.49 17.67 22.92
C SER A 92 -25.73 17.98 21.62
N ASP A 93 -25.96 17.21 20.56
CA ASP A 93 -25.31 17.37 19.25
C ASP A 93 -26.11 18.27 18.28
N LEU A 94 -27.18 18.90 18.76
CA LEU A 94 -27.98 19.86 17.99
C LEU A 94 -27.43 21.28 18.17
N PRO A 95 -27.44 22.12 17.11
CA PRO A 95 -26.94 23.51 17.16
C PRO A 95 -27.82 24.44 18.00
#